data_AF-A0A8W8HTB1-F1
#
_entry.id   AF-A0A8W8HTB1-F1
#
_cell.length_a   1.000
_cell.length_b   1.000
_cell.length_c   1.000
_cell.angle_alpha   90.00
_cell.angle_beta   90.00
_cell.angle_gamma   90.00
#
_symmetry.space_group_name_H-M   'P 1'
#
loop_
_entity.id
_entity.type
_entity.pdbx_description
1 polymer ?
#
loop_
_entity_poly.entity_id
_entity_poly.type
_entity_poly.pdbx_seq_one_letter_code
_entity_poly.pdbx_strand_id
1 'polypeptide(L)'
;MVKLQQSACVLLLVILCQSVAKYANLDRKTTKYPNPNGKGMICEDVDIRNDVNAFAELENCTVIEGNLKILLIEGASHQQYENLYFPDLVEITDFFLLYRVYGLKSLRHIFPNLSIIRGHKLFFNFALVVFELMDLEELGLIGLTTIRTWCRPV
;
A
#
# COMPACT_ATOMS: atom_id res chain seq x y z
N MET A 1 -43.57 -35.27 5.08
CA MET A 1 -42.14 -35.50 4.81
C MET A 1 -41.79 -34.61 3.61
N VAL A 2 -40.95 -33.57 3.58
CA VAL A 2 -39.88 -33.03 4.41
C VAL A 2 -39.79 -31.54 4.06
N LYS A 3 -40.24 -30.60 4.92
CA LYS A 3 -40.04 -29.14 4.73
C LYS A 3 -40.14 -28.43 6.07
N LEU A 4 -39.10 -28.44 6.90
CA LEU A 4 -38.96 -27.52 8.05
C LEU A 4 -37.53 -27.45 8.64
N GLN A 5 -36.59 -28.32 8.23
CA GLN A 5 -35.22 -28.29 8.77
C GLN A 5 -34.23 -27.42 7.97
N GLN A 6 -34.59 -26.94 6.78
CA GLN A 6 -33.67 -26.15 5.93
C GLN A 6 -33.55 -24.68 6.36
N SER A 7 -34.55 -24.13 7.07
CA SER A 7 -34.60 -22.68 7.34
C SER A 7 -33.59 -22.22 8.42
N ALA A 8 -33.34 -23.04 9.44
CA ALA A 8 -32.40 -22.70 10.52
C ALA A 8 -30.93 -22.79 10.07
N CYS A 9 -30.59 -23.74 9.19
CA CYS A 9 -29.24 -23.93 8.68
C CYS A 9 -28.82 -22.79 7.74
N VAL A 10 -29.75 -22.32 6.90
CA VAL A 10 -29.54 -21.17 6.01
C VAL A 10 -29.33 -19.88 6.83
N LEU A 11 -30.09 -19.67 7.91
CA LEU A 11 -29.91 -18.51 8.78
C LEU A 11 -28.53 -18.48 9.45
N LEU A 12 -28.05 -19.61 9.97
CA LEU A 12 -26.72 -19.71 10.59
C LEU A 12 -25.59 -19.44 9.59
N LEU A 13 -25.69 -19.97 8.36
CA LEU A 13 -24.73 -19.69 7.31
C LEU A 13 -24.72 -18.21 6.89
N VAL A 14 -25.89 -17.58 6.80
CA VAL A 14 -26.00 -16.14 6.50
C VAL A 14 -25.41 -15.28 7.63
N ILE A 15 -25.66 -15.61 8.90
CA ILE A 15 -25.10 -14.87 10.06
C ILE A 15 -23.58 -15.01 10.12
N LEU A 16 -23.05 -16.22 9.90
CA LEU A 16 -21.60 -16.44 9.80
C LEU A 16 -21.02 -15.68 8.61
N CYS A 17 -21.67 -15.71 7.45
CA CYS A 17 -21.23 -14.98 6.26
C CYS A 17 -21.27 -13.45 6.46
N GLN A 18 -22.31 -12.93 7.13
CA GLN A 18 -22.41 -11.51 7.49
C GLN A 18 -21.34 -11.09 8.51
N SER A 19 -20.99 -11.96 9.47
CA SER A 19 -19.88 -11.70 10.37
C SER A 19 -18.55 -11.67 9.62
N VAL A 20 -18.30 -12.63 8.73
CA VAL A 20 -17.07 -12.69 7.91
C VAL A 20 -16.98 -11.51 6.94
N ALA A 21 -18.09 -11.11 6.29
CA ALA A 21 -18.12 -9.95 5.38
C ALA A 21 -17.91 -8.62 6.11
N LYS A 22 -18.38 -8.50 7.36
CA LYS A 22 -18.04 -7.38 8.25
C LYS A 22 -16.56 -7.39 8.64
N TYR A 23 -15.96 -8.56 8.89
CA TYR A 23 -14.52 -8.68 9.14
C TYR A 23 -13.67 -8.39 7.89
N ALA A 24 -14.20 -8.64 6.69
CA ALA A 24 -13.51 -8.42 5.42
C ALA A 24 -13.46 -6.94 4.98
N ASN A 25 -14.27 -6.06 5.58
CA ASN A 25 -14.28 -4.60 5.36
C ASN A 25 -13.72 -3.83 6.57
N LEU A 26 -12.65 -4.33 7.18
CA LEU A 26 -11.85 -3.47 8.04
C LEU A 26 -10.95 -2.65 7.11
N ASP A 27 -11.37 -1.44 6.76
CA ASP A 27 -10.45 -0.42 6.25
C ASP A 27 -9.38 -0.23 7.33
N ARG A 28 -8.27 -0.95 7.21
CA ARG A 28 -7.18 -0.94 8.19
C ARG A 28 -6.48 0.41 8.06
N LYS A 29 -6.99 1.41 8.77
CA LYS A 29 -6.35 2.72 8.91
C LYS A 29 -4.91 2.53 9.38
N THR A 30 -3.95 3.09 8.67
CA THR A 30 -2.52 3.04 9.04
C THR A 30 -2.29 3.56 10.45
N THR A 31 -1.61 2.77 11.28
CA THR A 31 -1.10 3.22 12.58
C THR A 31 0.05 4.21 12.35
N LYS A 32 -0.02 5.38 12.97
CA LYS A 32 1.03 6.41 12.90
C LYS A 32 1.50 6.78 14.30
N TYR A 33 2.80 7.00 14.47
CA TYR A 33 3.37 7.45 15.72
C TYR A 33 4.53 8.42 15.49
N PRO A 34 4.87 9.31 16.44
CA PRO A 34 5.92 10.31 16.25
C PRO A 34 7.30 9.67 16.07
N ASN A 35 8.11 10.21 15.17
CA ASN A 35 9.48 9.77 14.99
C ASN A 35 10.34 10.15 16.22
N PRO A 36 10.95 9.19 16.94
CA PRO A 36 11.76 9.48 18.13
C PRO A 36 13.12 10.14 17.77
N ASN A 37 13.56 10.02 16.52
CA ASN A 37 14.89 10.45 16.06
C ASN A 37 14.87 11.74 15.24
N GLY A 38 13.72 12.42 15.12
CA GLY A 38 13.63 13.63 14.31
C GLY A 38 12.21 14.16 14.12
N LYS A 39 12.01 14.89 13.03
CA LYS A 39 10.71 15.42 12.61
C LYS A 39 9.97 14.39 11.77
N GLY A 40 8.64 14.39 11.84
CA GLY A 40 7.76 13.53 11.04
C GLY A 40 7.13 12.39 11.82
N MET A 41 6.34 11.57 11.13
CA MET A 41 5.69 10.38 11.67
C MET A 41 6.35 9.12 11.12
N ILE A 42 6.35 8.07 11.92
CA ILE A 42 6.59 6.71 11.47
C ILE A 42 5.22 6.07 11.26
N CYS A 43 5.05 5.44 10.11
CA CYS A 43 3.83 4.81 9.68
C CYS A 43 4.07 3.30 9.57
N GLU A 44 3.13 2.47 10.02
CA GLU A 44 3.21 1.02 9.82
C GLU A 44 2.88 0.67 8.35
N ASP A 45 2.34 -0.53 8.08
CA ASP A 45 1.86 -0.92 6.75
C ASP A 45 0.89 0.12 6.17
N VAL A 46 1.15 0.55 4.94
CA VAL A 46 0.29 1.47 4.17
C VAL A 46 -0.24 0.72 2.95
N ASP A 47 -1.56 0.73 2.78
CA ASP A 47 -2.24 0.00 1.70
C ASP A 47 -3.26 0.91 0.99
N ILE A 48 -2.79 1.61 -0.04
CA ILE A 48 -3.56 2.55 -0.84
C ILE A 48 -4.25 1.76 -1.95
N ARG A 49 -5.58 1.76 -1.97
CA ARG A 49 -6.38 1.02 -2.96
C ARG A 49 -7.59 1.78 -3.46
N ASN A 50 -7.99 1.46 -4.69
CA ASN A 50 -9.24 1.88 -5.36
C ASN A 50 -9.35 3.38 -5.67
N ASP A 51 -8.92 4.27 -4.77
CA ASP A 51 -9.07 5.72 -4.87
C ASP A 51 -7.73 6.43 -4.62
N VAL A 52 -7.46 7.48 -5.39
CA VAL A 52 -6.30 8.36 -5.24
C VAL A 52 -6.33 9.11 -3.90
N ASN A 53 -7.51 9.35 -3.32
CA ASN A 53 -7.64 10.00 -2.02
C ASN A 53 -7.02 9.17 -0.88
N ALA A 54 -6.87 7.85 -1.06
CA ALA A 54 -6.20 7.01 -0.06
C ALA A 54 -4.71 7.35 0.12
N PHE A 55 -4.09 8.07 -0.82
CA PHE A 55 -2.73 8.60 -0.63
C PHE A 55 -2.61 9.55 0.57
N ALA A 56 -3.72 10.13 1.09
CA ALA A 56 -3.71 10.91 2.32
C ALA A 56 -3.17 10.11 3.54
N GLU A 57 -3.19 8.77 3.48
CA GLU A 57 -2.56 7.92 4.50
C GLU A 57 -1.04 8.13 4.60
N LEU A 58 -0.39 8.67 3.58
CA LEU A 58 1.04 8.97 3.58
C LEU A 58 1.41 10.34 4.13
N GLU A 59 0.43 11.19 4.44
CA GLU A 59 0.70 12.52 4.97
C GLU A 59 1.52 12.47 6.25
N ASN A 60 2.60 13.27 6.28
CA ASN A 60 3.59 13.37 7.35
C ASN A 60 4.36 12.06 7.65
N CYS A 61 4.23 11.01 6.84
CA CYS A 61 5.00 9.78 6.99
C CYS A 61 6.42 10.01 6.48
N THR A 62 7.39 9.96 7.39
CA THR A 62 8.83 10.01 7.08
C THR A 62 9.44 8.66 6.81
N VAL A 63 9.02 7.66 7.60
CA VAL A 63 9.49 6.28 7.50
C VAL A 63 8.28 5.37 7.55
N ILE A 64 8.24 4.40 6.65
CA ILE A 64 7.26 3.31 6.67
C ILE A 64 7.94 2.07 7.26
N GLU A 65 7.59 1.75 8.50
CA GLU A 65 7.95 0.51 9.17
C GLU A 65 6.99 -0.62 8.77
N GLY A 66 7.19 -1.10 7.55
CA GLY A 66 6.38 -2.14 6.95
C GLY A 66 6.47 -2.04 5.44
N ASN A 67 5.36 -2.36 4.78
CA ASN A 67 5.24 -2.32 3.34
C ASN A 67 4.35 -1.17 2.87
N LEU A 68 4.69 -0.65 1.70
CA LEU A 68 3.86 0.29 0.95
C LEU A 68 3.23 -0.45 -0.23
N LYS A 69 1.91 -0.45 -0.31
CA LYS A 69 1.15 -1.03 -1.44
C LYS A 69 0.28 0.05 -2.04
N ILE A 70 0.33 0.16 -3.37
CA ILE A 70 -0.54 1.04 -4.16
C ILE A 70 -1.15 0.18 -5.25
N LEU A 71 -2.41 -0.21 -5.08
CA LEU A 71 -3.03 -1.28 -5.87
C LEU A 71 -4.41 -0.88 -6.39
N LEU A 72 -4.79 -1.38 -7.57
CA LEU A 72 -6.17 -1.36 -8.07
C LEU A 72 -6.80 0.04 -8.19
N ILE A 73 -6.03 1.04 -8.64
CA ILE A 73 -6.55 2.38 -8.93
C ILE A 73 -6.75 2.50 -10.44
N GLU A 74 -7.88 2.00 -10.93
CA GLU A 74 -8.15 1.88 -12.37
C GLU A 74 -8.90 3.09 -12.95
N GLY A 75 -9.55 3.90 -12.10
CA GLY A 75 -10.42 5.01 -12.52
C GLY A 75 -9.80 6.42 -12.42
N ALA A 76 -8.50 6.53 -12.17
CA ALA A 76 -7.85 7.81 -11.92
C ALA A 76 -7.30 8.45 -13.20
N SER A 77 -7.42 9.78 -13.29
CA SER A 77 -6.79 10.57 -14.35
C SER A 77 -5.38 11.03 -13.94
N HIS A 78 -4.54 11.35 -14.93
CA HIS A 78 -3.19 11.83 -14.69
C HIS A 78 -3.13 13.06 -13.76
N GLN A 79 -4.06 14.00 -13.94
CA GLN A 79 -4.15 15.24 -13.18
C GLN A 79 -4.36 15.01 -11.68
N GLN A 80 -4.97 13.89 -11.29
CA GLN A 80 -5.17 13.56 -9.88
C GLN A 80 -3.84 13.20 -9.18
N TYR A 81 -2.87 12.64 -9.92
CA TYR A 81 -1.55 12.31 -9.39
C TYR A 81 -0.60 13.51 -9.40
N GLU A 82 -0.78 14.48 -10.30
CA GLU A 82 0.05 15.70 -10.35
C GLU A 82 -0.03 16.55 -9.07
N ASN A 83 -1.17 16.50 -8.38
CA ASN A 83 -1.38 17.21 -7.12
C ASN A 83 -0.81 16.47 -5.90
N LEU A 84 -0.30 15.25 -6.07
CA LEU A 84 0.26 14.46 -4.99
C LEU A 84 1.75 14.74 -4.81
N TYR A 85 2.13 15.04 -3.58
CA TYR A 85 3.50 15.38 -3.22
C TYR A 85 3.81 14.94 -1.79
N PHE A 86 4.68 13.93 -1.63
CA PHE A 86 5.08 13.38 -0.33
C PHE A 86 6.61 13.48 -0.15
N PRO A 87 7.14 14.68 0.12
CA PRO A 87 8.58 14.92 0.22
C PRO A 87 9.20 14.36 1.49
N ASP A 88 8.40 14.16 2.54
CA ASP A 88 8.88 13.70 3.83
C ASP A 88 9.23 12.21 3.82
N LEU A 89 8.66 11.42 2.90
CA LEU A 89 8.90 9.98 2.84
C LEU A 89 10.29 9.68 2.30
N VAL A 90 11.16 9.17 3.17
CA VAL A 90 12.56 8.88 2.85
C VAL A 90 12.84 7.38 2.77
N GLU A 91 12.10 6.56 3.53
CA GLU A 91 12.47 5.17 3.77
C GLU A 91 11.26 4.23 3.90
N ILE A 92 11.39 3.04 3.32
CA ILE A 92 10.48 1.90 3.47
C ILE A 92 11.30 0.70 3.99
N THR A 93 10.86 0.06 5.08
CA THR A 93 11.65 -1.02 5.70
C THR A 93 11.45 -2.39 5.04
N ASP A 94 10.25 -2.70 4.53
CA ASP A 94 9.97 -3.99 3.89
C ASP A 94 10.01 -3.87 2.36
N PHE A 95 8.85 -3.84 1.71
CA PHE A 95 8.74 -3.80 0.26
C PHE A 95 7.79 -2.71 -0.22
N PHE A 96 7.97 -2.31 -1.48
CA PHE A 96 7.08 -1.39 -2.20
C PHE A 96 6.45 -2.12 -3.38
N LEU A 97 5.12 -2.14 -3.45
CA LEU A 97 4.35 -2.78 -4.53
C LEU A 97 3.42 -1.78 -5.20
N LEU A 98 3.51 -1.72 -6.54
CA LEU A 98 2.59 -1.03 -7.42
C LEU A 98 1.92 -2.04 -8.35
N TYR A 99 0.59 -2.08 -8.34
CA TYR A 99 -0.18 -3.01 -9.17
C TYR A 99 -1.46 -2.37 -9.71
N ARG A 100 -1.65 -2.37 -11.04
CA ARG A 100 -2.86 -1.82 -11.69
C ARG A 100 -3.22 -0.42 -11.22
N VAL A 101 -2.29 0.51 -11.40
CA VAL A 101 -2.49 1.94 -11.12
C VAL A 101 -2.48 2.65 -12.47
N TYR A 102 -3.65 3.06 -12.93
CA TYR A 102 -3.85 3.72 -14.22
C TYR A 102 -3.75 5.23 -14.06
N GLY A 103 -3.37 5.93 -15.14
CA GLY A 103 -3.13 7.38 -15.17
C GLY A 103 -1.82 7.83 -14.50
N LEU A 104 -1.12 6.93 -13.80
CA LEU A 104 0.14 7.23 -13.14
C LEU A 104 1.30 7.19 -14.14
N LYS A 105 1.88 8.36 -14.45
CA LYS A 105 2.99 8.48 -15.40
C LYS A 105 4.38 8.40 -14.78
N SER A 106 4.56 9.00 -13.60
CA SER A 106 5.85 9.06 -12.90
C SER A 106 5.65 9.19 -11.39
N LEU A 107 6.52 8.53 -10.61
CA LEU A 107 6.60 8.74 -9.15
C LEU A 107 7.60 9.83 -8.77
N ARG A 108 8.31 10.44 -9.73
CA ARG A 108 9.37 11.44 -9.45
C ARG A 108 8.87 12.59 -8.59
N HIS A 109 7.68 13.10 -8.92
CA HIS A 109 7.08 14.21 -8.19
C HIS A 109 6.43 13.73 -6.89
N ILE A 110 5.88 12.51 -6.87
CA ILE A 110 5.17 11.98 -5.70
C ILE A 110 6.14 11.63 -4.56
N PHE A 111 7.25 10.97 -4.87
CA PHE A 111 8.25 10.49 -3.90
C PHE A 111 9.67 10.99 -4.24
N PRO A 112 9.93 12.30 -4.13
CA PRO A 112 11.20 12.87 -4.58
C PRO A 112 12.40 12.44 -3.71
N ASN A 113 12.17 12.19 -2.43
CA ASN A 113 13.22 11.91 -1.43
C ASN A 113 13.27 10.44 -0.99
N LEU A 114 12.42 9.57 -1.56
CA LEU A 114 12.44 8.15 -1.23
C LEU A 114 13.77 7.56 -1.70
N SER A 115 14.59 7.14 -0.75
CA SER A 115 15.99 6.80 -1.00
C SER A 115 16.37 5.39 -0.63
N ILE A 116 15.65 4.78 0.32
CA ILE A 116 16.00 3.47 0.89
C ILE A 116 14.76 2.57 0.90
N ILE A 117 14.91 1.37 0.34
CA ILE A 117 14.02 0.23 0.57
C ILE A 117 14.86 -0.89 1.21
N ARG A 118 14.63 -1.17 2.49
CA ARG A 118 15.50 -2.10 3.24
C ARG A 118 15.24 -3.58 2.98
N GLY A 119 14.07 -3.96 2.48
CA GLY A 119 13.77 -5.35 2.13
C GLY A 119 13.87 -6.33 3.29
N HIS A 120 13.51 -5.92 4.52
CA HIS A 120 13.48 -6.84 5.67
C HIS A 120 12.47 -7.98 5.46
N LYS A 121 11.32 -7.67 4.85
CA LYS A 121 10.40 -8.63 4.25
C LYS A 121 10.25 -8.34 2.78
N LEU A 122 10.03 -9.39 1.99
CA LEU A 122 9.97 -9.33 0.54
C LEU A 122 8.63 -9.86 0.04
N PHE A 123 8.08 -9.24 -1.01
CA PHE A 123 6.93 -9.76 -1.72
C PHE A 123 7.42 -10.71 -2.83
N PHE A 124 7.21 -12.01 -2.67
CA PHE A 124 7.75 -13.05 -3.57
C PHE A 124 9.26 -12.91 -3.86
N ASN A 125 10.06 -12.59 -2.83
CA ASN A 125 11.51 -12.33 -2.91
C ASN A 125 11.92 -11.00 -3.58
N PHE A 126 10.98 -10.10 -3.81
CA PHE A 126 11.25 -8.75 -4.32
C PHE A 126 10.99 -7.68 -3.25
N ALA A 127 11.87 -6.67 -3.21
CA ALA A 127 11.73 -5.49 -2.36
C ALA A 127 10.99 -4.34 -3.07
N LEU A 128 11.02 -4.32 -4.40
CA LEU A 128 10.26 -3.40 -5.24
C LEU A 128 9.58 -4.20 -6.35
N VAL A 129 8.27 -4.05 -6.48
CA VAL A 129 7.47 -4.70 -7.51
C VAL A 129 6.61 -3.66 -8.19
N VAL A 130 6.69 -3.64 -9.51
CA VAL A 130 6.01 -2.70 -10.38
C VAL A 130 5.38 -3.53 -11.49
N PHE A 131 4.05 -3.65 -11.48
CA PHE A 131 3.37 -4.58 -12.37
C PHE A 131 2.05 -4.02 -12.90
N GLU A 132 1.77 -4.25 -14.18
CA GLU A 132 0.53 -3.81 -14.87
C GLU A 132 0.22 -2.30 -14.72
N LEU A 133 1.25 -1.44 -14.85
CA LEU A 133 1.06 0.01 -14.94
C LEU A 133 0.97 0.43 -16.41
N MET A 134 -0.25 0.73 -16.87
CA MET A 134 -0.54 0.95 -18.29
C MET A 134 0.04 2.25 -18.84
N ASP A 135 0.05 3.31 -18.02
CA ASP A 135 0.41 4.67 -18.44
C ASP A 135 1.78 5.13 -17.89
N LEU A 136 2.52 4.23 -17.22
CA LEU A 136 3.78 4.58 -16.59
C LEU A 136 4.85 4.83 -17.65
N GLU A 137 5.34 6.06 -17.73
CA GLU A 137 6.42 6.47 -18.62
C GLU A 137 7.78 6.26 -17.96
N GLU A 138 7.89 6.54 -16.65
CA GLU A 138 9.11 6.35 -15.87
C GLU A 138 8.79 6.03 -14.40
N LEU A 139 9.64 5.24 -13.73
CA LEU A 139 9.50 5.07 -12.28
C LEU A 139 9.87 6.33 -11.51
N GLY A 140 10.82 7.12 -11.99
CA GLY A 140 11.10 8.45 -11.42
C GLY A 140 11.67 8.45 -9.99
N LEU A 141 11.98 7.30 -9.38
CA LEU A 141 12.59 7.19 -8.04
C LEU A 141 14.07 7.63 -8.06
N ILE A 142 14.32 8.91 -8.33
CA ILE A 142 15.66 9.49 -8.53
C ILE A 142 16.53 9.44 -7.26
N GLY A 143 15.90 9.45 -6.09
CA GLY A 143 16.59 9.38 -4.80
C GLY A 143 16.97 7.96 -4.39
N LEU A 144 16.48 6.93 -5.07
CA LEU A 144 16.66 5.54 -4.66
C LEU A 144 18.10 5.11 -4.83
N THR A 145 18.83 5.08 -3.71
CA THR A 145 20.26 4.76 -3.68
C THR A 145 20.52 3.32 -3.27
N THR A 146 19.60 2.72 -2.51
CA THR A 146 19.82 1.40 -1.91
C THR A 146 18.53 0.60 -1.88
N ILE A 147 18.57 -0.55 -2.57
CA ILE A 147 17.62 -1.65 -2.37
C ILE A 147 18.40 -2.78 -1.75
N ARG A 148 18.14 -3.09 -0.48
CA ARG A 148 18.72 -4.29 0.15
C ARG A 148 17.73 -5.42 -0.01
N THR A 149 17.99 -6.35 -0.91
CA THR A 149 17.46 -7.70 -0.74
C THR A 149 18.25 -8.30 0.42
N TRP A 150 17.59 -8.69 1.51
CA TRP A 150 18.27 -9.38 2.60
C TRP A 150 18.99 -10.60 2.01
N CYS A 151 20.31 -10.50 1.80
CA CYS A 151 21.15 -11.65 1.54
C CYS A 151 20.97 -12.56 2.75
N ARG A 152 20.24 -13.67 2.59
CA ARG A 152 20.21 -14.74 3.59
C ARG A 152 21.67 -15.14 3.86
N PRO A 153 22.19 -15.00 5.09
CA PRO A 153 23.33 -15.80 5.51
C PRO A 153 22.75 -17.07 6.15
N VAL A 154 22.37 -18.04 5.32
CA VAL A 154 22.24 -19.46 5.74
C VAL A 154 22.63 -20.35 4.58
#